data_AF-A0A9P5MHS3-F1
#
_entry.id   AF-A0A9P5MHS3-F1
#
_cell.length_a   1.000
_cell.length_b   1.000
_cell.length_c   1.000
_cell.angle_alpha   90.00
_cell.angle_beta   90.00
_cell.angle_gamma   90.00
#
_symmetry.space_group_name_H-M   'P 1'
#
loop_
_entity.id
_entity.type
_entity.pdbx_description
1 polymer ?
#
loop_
_entity_poly.entity_id
_entity_poly.type
_entity_poly.pdbx_seq_one_letter_code
_entity_poly.pdbx_strand_id
1 'polypeptide(L)' 'ACAANCITNTSTDSCTASNYTCLCNDQKWLAATTQCFSSQCTGADVVAAYSIQHAVCQALVRRVS' A
#
# COMPACT_ATOMS: atom_id res chain seq x y z
N ALA A 1 -1.59 13.39 5.13
CA ALA A 1 -0.69 12.60 4.26
C ALA A 1 -1.45 12.18 3.02
N CYS A 2 -0.93 12.45 1.81
CA CYS A 2 -1.61 12.16 0.54
C CYS A 2 -1.92 10.65 0.36
N ALA A 3 -1.07 9.78 0.90
CA ALA A 3 -1.19 8.34 0.77
C ALA A 3 -2.28 7.71 1.65
N ALA A 4 -2.76 8.41 2.69
CA ALA A 4 -3.74 7.85 3.63
C ALA A 4 -5.04 7.47 2.92
N ASN A 5 -5.57 8.38 2.08
CA ASN A 5 -6.77 8.12 1.30
C ASN A 5 -6.59 6.98 0.29
N CYS A 6 -5.38 6.85 -0.27
CA CYS A 6 -5.04 5.77 -1.19
C CYS A 6 -4.99 4.39 -0.54
N ILE A 7 -4.69 4.33 0.76
CA ILE A 7 -4.66 3.06 1.51
C ILE A 7 -6.05 2.68 2.00
N THR A 8 -6.86 3.65 2.42
CA THR A 8 -8.19 3.42 3.01
C THR A 8 -9.31 3.22 2.00
N ASN A 9 -9.19 3.77 0.79
CA ASN A 9 -10.25 3.77 -0.23
C ASN A 9 -9.78 3.15 -1.55
N THR A 10 -9.19 1.97 -1.51
CA THR A 10 -8.72 1.29 -2.71
C THR A 10 -9.33 -0.09 -2.85
N SER A 11 -9.39 -0.56 -4.09
CA SER A 11 -10.01 -1.84 -4.40
C SER A 11 -9.09 -2.99 -3.96
N THR A 12 -9.67 -3.96 -3.25
CA THR A 12 -9.05 -5.24 -2.92
C THR A 12 -9.79 -6.36 -3.67
N ASP A 13 -9.26 -7.57 -3.65
CA ASP A 13 -9.99 -8.76 -4.07
C ASP A 13 -10.74 -9.40 -2.91
N SER A 14 -10.03 -9.77 -1.85
CA SER A 14 -10.63 -10.45 -0.68
C SER A 14 -10.12 -9.95 0.67
N CYS A 15 -9.18 -9.01 0.66
CA CYS A 15 -8.57 -8.48 1.88
C CYS A 15 -9.43 -7.38 2.51
N THR A 16 -9.51 -7.39 3.84
CA THR A 16 -10.03 -6.25 4.61
C THR A 16 -9.01 -5.12 4.63
N ALA A 17 -9.49 -3.87 4.66
CA ALA A 17 -8.63 -2.67 4.59
C ALA A 17 -7.59 -2.54 5.72
N SER A 18 -7.74 -3.28 6.82
CA SER A 18 -6.80 -3.29 7.95
C SER A 18 -5.88 -4.52 7.98
N ASN A 19 -6.12 -5.54 7.15
CA ASN A 19 -5.31 -6.76 7.13
C ASN A 19 -4.11 -6.60 6.19
N TYR A 20 -3.10 -5.85 6.62
CA TYR A 20 -1.90 -5.59 5.82
C TYR A 20 -1.14 -6.86 5.42
N THR A 21 -1.24 -7.95 6.19
CA THR A 21 -0.66 -9.24 5.81
C THR A 21 -1.33 -9.79 4.55
N CYS A 22 -2.66 -9.66 4.45
CA CYS A 22 -3.39 -10.02 3.24
C CYS A 22 -3.12 -9.01 2.11
N LEU A 23 -3.24 -7.71 2.39
CA LEU A 23 -3.12 -6.64 1.39
C LEU A 23 -1.75 -6.64 0.70
N CYS A 24 -0.68 -6.93 1.43
CA CYS A 24 0.67 -7.02 0.86
C CYS A 24 0.87 -8.23 -0.07
N ASN A 25 -0.10 -9.14 -0.15
CA ASN A 25 -0.15 -10.24 -1.12
C ASN A 25 -1.27 -10.05 -2.17
N ASP A 26 -2.08 -9.00 -2.05
CA ASP A 26 -3.18 -8.68 -2.97
C ASP A 26 -2.65 -7.78 -4.10
N GLN A 27 -2.43 -8.37 -5.29
CA GLN A 27 -1.88 -7.65 -6.43
C GLN A 27 -2.75 -6.48 -6.88
N LYS A 28 -4.08 -6.60 -6.77
CA LYS A 28 -5.00 -5.54 -7.16
C LYS A 28 -4.91 -4.36 -6.21
N TRP A 29 -4.84 -4.62 -4.91
CA TRP A 29 -4.59 -3.59 -3.91
C TRP A 29 -3.25 -2.89 -4.16
N LEU A 30 -2.16 -3.65 -4.35
CA LEU A 30 -0.82 -3.11 -4.60
C LEU A 30 -0.78 -2.21 -5.85
N ALA A 31 -1.42 -2.64 -6.94
CA ALA A 31 -1.48 -1.86 -8.17
C ALA A 31 -2.33 -0.58 -7.99
N ALA A 32 -3.49 -0.71 -7.34
CA ALA A 32 -4.40 0.41 -7.13
C ALA A 32 -3.83 1.47 -6.17
N THR A 33 -3.17 1.07 -5.07
CA THR A 33 -2.48 2.03 -4.18
C THR A 33 -1.34 2.74 -4.89
N THR A 34 -0.55 2.01 -5.68
CA THR A 34 0.56 2.56 -6.48
C THR A 34 0.06 3.63 -7.44
N GLN A 35 -0.99 3.32 -8.21
CA GLN A 35 -1.58 4.27 -9.14
C GLN A 35 -2.21 5.48 -8.42
N CYS A 36 -2.80 5.26 -7.25
CA CYS A 36 -3.31 6.35 -6.43
C CYS A 36 -2.18 7.25 -5.91
N PHE A 37 -1.07 6.69 -5.44
CA PHE A 37 0.08 7.47 -4.98
C PHE A 37 0.63 8.35 -6.11
N SER A 38 0.83 7.80 -7.31
CA SER A 38 1.33 8.60 -8.44
C SER A 38 0.38 9.72 -8.86
N SER A 39 -0.92 9.60 -8.57
CA SER A 39 -1.94 10.59 -8.93
C SER A 39 -2.21 11.62 -7.83
N GLN A 40 -2.11 11.23 -6.56
CA GLN A 40 -2.53 12.03 -5.41
C GLN A 40 -1.35 12.60 -4.61
N CYS A 41 -0.17 12.01 -4.73
CA CYS A 41 1.05 12.47 -4.07
C CYS A 41 2.00 13.11 -5.07
N THR A 42 2.83 14.04 -4.61
CA THR A 42 3.83 14.73 -5.45
C THR A 42 5.16 14.87 -4.71
N GLY A 43 6.23 15.14 -5.46
CA GLY A 43 7.56 15.43 -4.88
C GLY A 43 8.06 14.34 -3.94
N ALA A 44 8.46 14.73 -2.72
CA ALA A 44 8.95 13.78 -1.72
C ALA A 44 7.85 12.85 -1.18
N ASP A 45 6.59 13.27 -1.20
CA ASP A 45 5.49 12.51 -0.60
C ASP A 45 5.20 11.22 -1.38
N VAL A 46 5.31 11.25 -2.71
CA VAL A 46 5.09 10.05 -3.53
C VAL A 46 6.20 9.02 -3.28
N VAL A 47 7.45 9.47 -3.16
CA VAL A 47 8.60 8.60 -2.84
C VAL A 47 8.42 7.98 -1.45
N ALA A 48 8.07 8.79 -0.46
CA ALA A 48 7.83 8.32 0.90
C ALA A 48 6.68 7.29 0.96
N ALA A 49 5.58 7.52 0.23
CA ALA A 49 4.46 6.59 0.16
C ALA A 49 4.87 5.20 -0.35
N TYR A 50 5.64 5.15 -1.45
CA TYR A 50 6.17 3.90 -1.97
C TYR A 50 7.12 3.22 -0.99
N SER A 51 8.07 3.96 -0.41
CA SER A 51 9.03 3.40 0.54
C SER A 51 8.34 2.81 1.77
N ILE A 52 7.33 3.49 2.31
CA ILE A 52 6.57 3.01 3.48
C ILE A 52 5.79 1.74 3.11
N GLN A 53 5.03 1.73 2.00
CA GLN A 53 4.30 0.54 1.57
C GLN A 53 5.24 -0.66 1.41
N HIS A 54 6.39 -0.45 0.76
CA HIS A 54 7.39 -1.50 0.56
C HIS A 54 7.96 -2.01 1.89
N ALA A 55 8.33 -1.11 2.79
CA ALA A 55 8.89 -1.46 4.10
C ALA A 55 7.88 -2.25 4.96
N VAL A 56 6.61 -1.83 4.98
CA VAL A 56 5.54 -2.54 5.71
C VAL A 56 5.37 -3.95 5.15
N CYS A 57 5.26 -4.10 3.83
CA CYS A 57 5.07 -5.41 3.23
C CYS A 57 6.27 -6.34 3.45
N GLN A 58 7.50 -5.83 3.34
CA GLN A 58 8.69 -6.62 3.67
C GLN A 58 8.73 -7.05 5.14
N ALA A 59 8.34 -6.16 6.06
CA ALA A 59 8.33 -6.47 7.49
C ALA A 59 7.33 -7.58 7.83
N LEU A 60 6.23 -7.70 7.07
CA LEU A 60 5.24 -8.76 7.25
C LEU A 60 5.70 -10.11 6.67
N VAL A 61 6.41 -10.10 5.54
CA VAL A 61 7.03 -11.32 4.97
C VAL A 61 8.04 -11.94 5.94
N ARG A 62 8.84 -11.10 6.61
CA ARG A 62 9.85 -11.56 7.59
C ARG A 62 9.27 -12.14 8.89
N ARG A 63 7.97 -11.98 9.17
CA ARG A 63 7.31 -12.61 10.33
C ARG A 63 6.93 -14.06 10.09
N VAL A 64 7.11 -14.58 8.88
CA VAL A 64 6.81 -15.97 8.49
C VAL A 64 8.10 -16.78 8.21
N SER A 65 9.26 -16.25 8.60
CA SER A 65 10.59 -16.88 8.48
C SER A 65 11.17 -17.18 9.85
#